data_AF-A0A2J4Y0I1-F1
#
_entry.id   AF-A0A2J4Y0I1-F1
#
_cell.length_a   1.000
_cell.length_b   1.000
_cell.length_c   1.000
_cell.angle_alpha   90.00
_cell.angle_beta   90.00
_cell.angle_gamma   90.00
#
_symmetry.space_group_name_H-M   'P 1'
#
loop_
_entity.id
_entity.type
_entity.pdbx_description
1 polymer ?
#
loop_
_entity_poly.entity_id
_entity_poly.type
_entity_poly.pdbx_seq_one_letter_code
_entity_poly.pdbx_strand_id
1 'polypeptide(L)'
;MNKLSPEMPELQSMNITADNITKLKSLFPEAFNEDSVDFEVLKQLLGENVDDKEERYGLNWHGKRQARQLALTPSRGTLRPCKDESVDWDNTKNIVIEGDNLEVLKLLQKSYVNRVKLIFIDPPYN
;
A
#
# COMPACT_ATOMS: atom_id res chain seq x y z
N MET A 1 7.93 23.15 19.29
CA MET A 1 7.50 22.05 18.39
C MET A 1 8.75 21.33 17.93
N ASN A 2 8.82 20.01 18.09
CA ASN A 2 9.92 19.22 17.52
C ASN A 2 9.84 19.29 16.00
N LYS A 3 10.98 19.47 15.32
CA LYS A 3 11.03 19.49 13.85
C LYS A 3 10.63 18.11 13.32
N LEU A 4 9.58 18.08 12.49
CA LEU A 4 9.17 16.88 11.77
C LEU A 4 10.17 16.62 10.64
N SER A 5 10.74 15.41 10.58
CA SER A 5 11.64 14.95 9.52
C SER A 5 10.91 13.93 8.63
N PRO A 6 11.09 13.94 7.29
CA PRO A 6 10.47 12.97 6.38
C PRO A 6 10.88 11.50 6.61
N GLU A 7 11.87 11.25 7.46
CA GLU A 7 12.36 9.92 7.84
C GLU A 7 11.68 9.36 9.08
N MET A 8 10.81 10.13 9.75
CA MET A 8 10.08 9.66 10.92
C MET A 8 9.09 8.56 10.52
N PRO A 9 9.16 7.34 11.11
CA PRO A 9 8.29 6.21 10.76
C PRO A 9 6.80 6.50 10.95
N GLU A 10 6.47 7.41 11.88
CA GLU A 10 5.11 7.84 12.19
C GLU A 10 4.45 8.65 11.05
N LEU A 11 5.27 9.25 10.18
CA LEU A 11 4.84 10.09 9.06
C LEU A 11 4.80 9.34 7.73
N GLN A 12 5.17 8.06 7.71
CA GLN A 12 5.13 7.24 6.51
C GLN A 12 3.84 6.42 6.46
N SER A 13 3.31 6.18 5.26
CA SER A 13 2.24 5.21 5.09
C SER A 13 2.74 3.79 5.39
N MET A 14 1.81 2.83 5.48
CA MET A 14 2.17 1.42 5.69
C MET A 14 3.15 0.93 4.62
N ASN A 15 4.17 0.17 5.04
CA ASN A 15 5.10 -0.49 4.13
C ASN A 15 4.60 -1.91 3.84
N ILE A 16 3.76 -2.01 2.80
CA ILE A 16 3.11 -3.26 2.41
C ILE A 16 4.15 -4.35 2.09
N THR A 17 5.27 -3.97 1.48
CA THR A 17 6.34 -4.91 1.14
C THR A 17 6.98 -5.51 2.39
N ALA A 18 7.33 -4.69 3.38
CA ALA A 18 7.90 -5.16 4.64
C ALA A 18 6.90 -6.01 5.43
N ASP A 19 5.62 -5.63 5.45
CA ASP A 19 4.56 -6.42 6.08
C ASP A 19 4.40 -7.79 5.41
N ASN A 20 4.45 -7.84 4.07
CA ASN A 20 4.35 -9.09 3.32
C ASN A 20 5.55 -10.00 3.60
N ILE A 21 6.77 -9.45 3.65
CA ILE A 21 7.99 -10.19 4.01
C ILE A 21 7.85 -10.78 5.41
N THR A 22 7.39 -9.98 6.37
CA THR A 22 7.21 -10.42 7.77
C THR A 22 6.18 -11.55 7.86
N LYS A 23 5.04 -11.43 7.16
CA LYS A 23 4.02 -12.48 7.11
C LYS A 23 4.53 -13.76 6.46
N LEU A 24 5.23 -13.65 5.33
CA LEU A 24 5.82 -14.81 4.66
C LEU A 24 6.87 -15.49 5.54
N LYS A 25 7.73 -14.73 6.22
CA LYS A 25 8.74 -15.27 7.13
C LYS A 25 8.13 -15.98 8.34
N SER A 26 6.97 -15.51 8.80
CA SER A 26 6.22 -16.19 9.86
C SER A 26 5.59 -17.51 9.40
N LEU A 27 5.23 -17.65 8.12
CA LEU A 27 4.59 -18.85 7.57
C LEU A 27 5.61 -19.88 7.07
N PHE A 28 6.68 -19.42 6.42
CA PHE A 28 7.68 -20.23 5.75
C PHE A 28 9.10 -19.77 6.14
N PRO A 29 9.50 -19.85 7.41
CA PRO A 29 10.80 -19.35 7.86
C PRO A 29 11.97 -20.02 7.14
N GLU A 30 11.83 -21.29 6.75
CA GLU A 30 12.82 -22.08 6.03
C GLU A 30 13.09 -21.56 4.61
N ALA A 31 12.16 -20.81 4.01
CA ALA A 31 12.33 -20.19 2.69
C ALA A 31 13.11 -18.86 2.74
N PHE A 32 13.62 -18.45 3.90
CA PHE A 32 14.38 -17.20 4.07
C PHE A 32 15.83 -17.48 4.46
N ASN A 33 16.74 -16.90 3.69
CA ASN A 33 18.15 -16.78 4.05
C ASN A 33 18.34 -15.45 4.82
N GLU A 34 19.59 -15.11 5.19
CA GLU A 34 19.88 -13.91 5.99
C GLU A 34 19.22 -12.63 5.45
N ASP A 35 19.23 -12.41 4.13
CA ASP A 35 18.70 -11.19 3.50
C ASP A 35 17.69 -11.41 2.34
N SER A 36 17.37 -12.66 1.97
CA SER A 36 16.58 -12.94 0.76
C SER A 36 15.65 -14.14 0.88
N VAL A 37 14.61 -14.16 0.03
CA VAL A 37 13.71 -15.31 -0.13
C VAL A 37 14.34 -16.30 -1.10
N ASP A 38 14.51 -17.55 -0.67
CA ASP A 38 14.82 -18.68 -1.54
C ASP A 38 13.53 -19.18 -2.18
N PHE A 39 13.33 -18.84 -3.45
CA PHE A 39 12.13 -19.23 -4.18
C PHE A 39 12.07 -20.73 -4.47
N GLU A 40 13.20 -21.44 -4.55
CA GLU A 40 13.20 -22.88 -4.78
C GLU A 40 12.73 -23.62 -3.53
N VAL A 41 13.23 -23.23 -2.35
CA VAL A 41 12.74 -23.75 -1.07
C VAL A 41 11.26 -23.39 -0.86
N LEU A 42 10.86 -22.14 -1.16
CA LEU A 42 9.46 -21.74 -1.06
C LEU A 42 8.54 -22.59 -1.96
N LYS A 43 8.95 -22.84 -3.21
CA LYS A 43 8.21 -23.71 -4.12
C LYS A 43 8.09 -25.13 -3.57
N GLN A 44 9.17 -25.69 -3.05
CA GLN A 44 9.16 -27.03 -2.43
C GLN A 44 8.19 -27.10 -1.24
N LEU A 45 8.16 -26.07 -0.38
CA LEU A 45 7.24 -25.98 0.75
C LEU A 45 5.77 -25.83 0.35
N LEU A 46 5.49 -25.21 -0.80
CA LEU A 46 4.14 -25.07 -1.36
C LEU A 46 3.67 -26.31 -2.15
N GLY A 47 4.58 -27.23 -2.48
CA GLY A 47 4.29 -28.51 -3.14
C GLY A 47 3.74 -28.35 -4.56
N GLU A 48 2.82 -29.24 -4.95
CA GLU A 48 2.22 -29.29 -6.31
C GLU A 48 1.33 -28.08 -6.66
N ASN A 49 1.09 -27.16 -5.72
CA ASN A 49 0.28 -25.96 -5.95
C ASN A 49 1.07 -24.79 -6.57
N VAL A 50 2.27 -25.06 -7.07
CA VAL A 50 3.10 -24.08 -7.78
C VAL A 50 2.86 -24.22 -9.28
N ASP A 51 2.19 -23.24 -9.87
CA ASP A 51 1.95 -23.22 -11.32
C ASP A 51 3.22 -22.81 -12.08
N ASP A 52 3.79 -23.76 -12.82
CA ASP A 52 5.02 -23.62 -13.61
C ASP A 52 4.74 -23.21 -15.07
N LYS A 53 3.48 -22.91 -15.42
CA LYS A 53 3.10 -22.53 -16.79
C LYS A 53 3.55 -21.11 -17.13
N GLU A 54 4.30 -20.97 -18.23
CA GLU A 54 4.73 -19.68 -18.80
C GLU A 54 3.54 -18.81 -19.26
N GLU A 55 2.45 -19.43 -19.71
CA GLU A 55 1.25 -18.72 -20.16
C GLU A 55 0.24 -18.53 -19.03
N ARG A 56 0.39 -17.42 -18.30
CA ARG A 56 -0.62 -16.96 -17.36
C ARG A 56 -1.71 -16.21 -18.11
N TYR A 57 -2.94 -16.72 -18.10
CA TYR A 57 -4.10 -15.93 -18.52
C TYR A 57 -4.19 -14.68 -17.63
N GLY A 58 -3.95 -13.52 -18.22
CA GLY A 58 -3.95 -12.27 -17.47
C GLY A 58 -3.76 -11.08 -18.38
N LEU A 59 -4.45 -9.98 -18.06
CA LEU A 59 -4.29 -8.73 -18.80
C LEU A 59 -2.86 -8.22 -18.62
N ASN A 60 -2.07 -8.18 -19.68
CA ASN A 60 -0.72 -7.63 -19.70
C ASN A 60 -0.70 -6.36 -20.54
N TRP A 61 -0.15 -5.28 -19.99
CA TRP A 61 -0.06 -3.99 -20.65
C TRP A 61 1.28 -3.33 -20.30
N HIS A 62 1.72 -2.40 -21.15
CA HIS A 62 2.92 -1.62 -20.92
C HIS A 62 2.78 -0.80 -19.61
N GLY A 63 3.80 -0.81 -18.76
CA GLY A 63 3.76 -0.10 -17.47
C GLY A 63 3.12 -0.87 -16.30
N LYS A 64 2.56 -2.07 -16.50
CA LYS A 64 1.96 -2.89 -15.43
C LYS A 64 2.89 -3.12 -14.23
N ARG A 65 4.18 -3.38 -14.49
CA ARG A 65 5.20 -3.57 -13.43
C ARG A 65 5.44 -2.27 -12.65
N GLN A 66 5.57 -1.16 -13.35
CA GLN A 66 5.78 0.16 -12.74
C GLN A 66 4.57 0.60 -11.90
N ALA A 67 3.34 0.40 -12.40
CA ALA A 67 2.12 0.69 -11.65
C ALA A 67 2.04 -0.09 -10.33
N ARG A 68 2.44 -1.37 -10.34
CA ARG A 68 2.55 -2.18 -9.11
C ARG A 68 3.59 -1.64 -8.14
N GLN A 69 4.76 -1.26 -8.62
CA GLN A 69 5.81 -0.69 -7.78
C GLN A 69 5.36 0.63 -7.13
N LEU A 70 4.69 1.50 -7.89
CA LEU A 70 4.13 2.75 -7.39
C LEU A 70 3.10 2.53 -6.27
N ALA A 71 2.22 1.54 -6.42
CA ALA A 71 1.24 1.19 -5.39
C ALA A 71 1.89 0.69 -4.09
N LEU A 72 3.04 0.02 -4.18
CA LEU A 72 3.78 -0.51 -3.03
C LEU A 72 4.76 0.49 -2.40
N THR A 73 5.07 1.58 -3.09
CA THR A 73 5.97 2.61 -2.56
C THR A 73 5.28 3.38 -1.44
N PRO A 74 5.86 3.46 -0.23
CA PRO A 74 5.29 4.24 0.86
C PRO A 74 5.19 5.73 0.51
N SER A 75 4.12 6.38 0.98
CA SER A 75 3.96 7.83 0.95
C SER A 75 4.91 8.48 1.96
N ARG A 76 5.46 9.64 1.57
CA ARG A 76 6.25 10.54 2.46
C ARG A 76 5.50 11.82 2.80
N GLY A 77 4.28 11.97 2.29
CA GLY A 77 3.41 13.12 2.53
C GLY A 77 2.82 13.12 3.94
N THR A 78 2.15 14.22 4.27
CA THR A 78 1.35 14.32 5.49
C THR A 78 0.13 15.20 5.23
N LEU A 79 -0.94 15.00 5.99
CA LEU A 79 -2.14 15.82 5.89
C LEU A 79 -1.97 17.09 6.73
N ARG A 80 -2.25 18.25 6.13
CA ARG A 80 -2.25 19.54 6.82
C ARG A 80 -3.69 20.01 7.04
N PRO A 81 -4.13 20.22 8.28
CA PRO A 81 -5.42 20.85 8.58
C PRO A 81 -5.60 22.21 7.90
N CYS A 82 -6.76 22.46 7.28
CA CYS A 82 -7.13 23.75 6.71
C CYS A 82 -8.42 24.27 7.38
N LYS A 83 -8.29 24.85 8.58
CA LYS A 83 -9.47 25.26 9.38
C LYS A 83 -10.27 26.39 8.74
N ASP A 84 -9.59 27.33 8.11
CA ASP A 84 -10.21 28.54 7.56
C ASP A 84 -11.16 28.23 6.39
N GLU A 85 -10.90 27.14 5.66
CA GLU A 85 -11.75 26.67 4.55
C GLU A 85 -12.72 25.55 4.97
N SER A 86 -12.63 25.11 6.22
CA SER A 86 -13.47 24.03 6.72
C SER A 86 -14.83 24.55 7.20
N VAL A 87 -15.87 23.78 6.92
CA VAL A 87 -17.22 24.02 7.43
C VAL A 87 -17.47 23.15 8.65
N ASP A 88 -17.89 23.77 9.76
CA ASP A 88 -18.19 23.09 11.03
C ASP A 88 -17.03 22.20 11.54
N TRP A 89 -15.84 22.80 11.63
CA TRP A 89 -14.58 22.13 11.96
C TRP A 89 -14.66 21.22 13.19
N ASP A 90 -15.36 21.64 14.24
CA ASP A 90 -15.38 20.93 15.52
C ASP A 90 -16.39 19.78 15.57
N ASN A 91 -17.44 19.77 14.73
CA ASN A 91 -18.52 18.76 14.82
C ASN A 91 -18.71 17.91 13.57
N THR A 92 -18.22 18.34 12.41
CA THR A 92 -18.40 17.60 11.15
C THR A 92 -17.75 16.21 11.22
N LYS A 93 -18.41 15.23 10.60
CA LYS A 93 -17.88 13.87 10.42
C LYS A 93 -17.42 13.61 8.98
N ASN A 94 -17.46 14.65 8.15
CA ASN A 94 -17.13 14.58 6.74
C ASN A 94 -15.75 15.21 6.52
N ILE A 95 -14.98 14.64 5.59
CA ILE A 95 -13.63 15.09 5.29
C ILE A 95 -13.53 15.29 3.78
N VAL A 96 -12.97 16.43 3.38
CA VAL A 96 -12.50 16.67 2.01
C VAL A 96 -10.98 16.78 2.08
N ILE A 97 -10.29 16.11 1.15
CA ILE A 97 -8.83 16.12 1.07
C ILE A 97 -8.45 16.53 -0.34
N GLU A 98 -7.61 17.56 -0.44
CA GLU A 98 -7.05 18.02 -1.71
C GLU A 98 -5.65 17.44 -1.92
N GLY A 99 -5.40 16.88 -3.10
CA GLY A 99 -4.10 16.33 -3.49
C GLY A 99 -4.21 15.23 -4.54
N ASP A 100 -3.05 14.64 -4.87
CA ASP A 100 -2.99 13.43 -5.70
C ASP A 100 -3.70 12.26 -5.00
N ASN A 101 -4.62 11.61 -5.70
CA ASN A 101 -5.49 10.60 -5.11
C ASN A 101 -4.74 9.36 -4.62
N LEU A 102 -3.69 8.92 -5.31
CA LEU A 102 -2.89 7.77 -4.91
C LEU A 102 -2.15 8.07 -3.61
N GLU A 103 -1.56 9.26 -3.50
CA GLU A 103 -0.86 9.68 -2.28
C GLU A 103 -1.83 9.81 -1.10
N VAL A 104 -3.00 10.42 -1.31
CA VAL A 104 -4.05 10.54 -0.28
C VAL A 104 -4.52 9.17 0.19
N LEU A 105 -4.78 8.23 -0.73
CA LEU A 105 -5.22 6.88 -0.37
C LEU A 105 -4.17 6.11 0.44
N LYS A 106 -2.87 6.30 0.14
CA LYS A 106 -1.78 5.72 0.93
C LYS A 106 -1.77 6.27 2.37
N LEU A 107 -1.99 7.56 2.55
CA LEU A 107 -2.06 8.18 3.88
C LEU A 107 -3.25 7.67 4.69
N LEU A 108 -4.41 7.52 4.05
CA LEU A 108 -5.62 7.04 4.71
C LEU A 108 -5.58 5.53 5.06
N GLN A 109 -4.73 4.76 4.39
CA GLN A 109 -4.68 3.29 4.52
C GLN A 109 -4.59 2.85 5.98
N LYS A 110 -3.65 3.42 6.76
CA LYS A 110 -3.42 3.02 8.15
C LYS A 110 -4.63 3.18 9.06
N SER A 111 -5.42 4.24 8.85
CA SER A 111 -6.55 4.60 9.72
C SER A 111 -7.90 4.06 9.24
N TYR A 112 -8.04 3.81 7.94
CA TYR A 112 -9.32 3.50 7.29
C TYR A 112 -9.38 2.13 6.59
N VAL A 113 -8.32 1.31 6.66
CA VAL A 113 -8.35 -0.05 6.09
C VAL A 113 -9.56 -0.84 6.60
N ASN A 114 -10.31 -1.44 5.68
CA ASN A 114 -11.54 -2.20 5.95
C ASN A 114 -12.67 -1.41 6.67
N ARG A 115 -12.65 -0.08 6.63
CA ARG A 115 -13.70 0.77 7.25
C ARG A 115 -14.63 1.47 6.25
N VAL A 116 -14.31 1.43 4.95
CA VAL A 116 -15.10 2.09 3.90
C VAL A 116 -16.19 1.14 3.38
N LYS A 117 -17.46 1.55 3.48
CA LYS A 117 -18.62 0.75 3.07
C LYS A 117 -18.89 0.78 1.56
N LEU A 118 -18.71 1.94 0.94
CA LEU A 118 -19.01 2.17 -0.48
C LEU A 118 -17.96 3.14 -1.05
N ILE A 119 -17.47 2.82 -2.25
CA ILE A 119 -16.58 3.69 -3.02
C ILE A 119 -17.32 4.02 -4.32
N PHE A 120 -17.52 5.31 -4.58
CA PHE A 120 -18.04 5.82 -5.85
C PHE A 120 -16.95 6.68 -6.50
N ILE A 121 -16.60 6.38 -7.75
CA ILE A 121 -15.60 7.09 -8.53
C ILE A 121 -16.12 7.34 -9.95
N ASP A 122 -15.84 8.53 -10.46
CA ASP A 122 -16.07 8.92 -11.85
C ASP A 122 -14.71 9.25 -12.49
N PRO A 123 -13.91 8.22 -12.86
CA PRO A 123 -12.59 8.43 -13.43
C PRO A 123 -12.69 8.96 -14.87
N PRO A 124 -11.61 9.51 -15.44
CA PRO A 124 -11.55 9.73 -16.88
C PRO A 124 -11.84 8.42 -17.62
N TYR A 125 -12.59 8.50 -18.73
CA TYR A 125 -13.11 7.31 -19.41
C TYR A 125 -12.06 6.53 -20.22
N ASN A 126 -10.82 7.01 -20.28
CA ASN A 126 -9.68 6.43 -20.96
C ASN A 126 -8.42 6.47 -20.07
#